data_AF-A0A525IWB1-F1
#
_entry.id   AF-A0A525IWB1-F1
#
_cell.length_a   1.000
_cell.length_b   1.000
_cell.length_c   1.000
_cell.angle_alpha   90.00
_cell.angle_beta   90.00
_cell.angle_gamma   90.00
#
_symmetry.space_group_name_H-M   'P 1'
#
loop_
_entity.id
_entity.type
_entity.pdbx_description
1 polymer ?
#
loop_
_entity_poly.entity_id
_entity_poly.type
_entity_poly.pdbx_seq_one_letter_code
_entity_poly.pdbx_strand_id
1 'polypeptide(L)'
;MLTATKPIKIDPIFAAIEAHRQATGERYIILKALCGMKDGAPERGVTEDAHDRAAEVEIAATKKLRKIRPTTIAGVMAVTAYFVEHRDRYPLWIGGEIEPKPGSIDYPEPRTFEDSMIRNLAAALARINSAKAAA
;
A
#
# COMPACT_ATOMS: atom_id res chain seq x y z
N MET A 1 33.93 28.45 -0.59
CA MET A 1 33.69 27.16 -1.27
C MET A 1 32.34 26.63 -0.82
N LEU A 2 31.33 26.67 -1.69
CA LEU A 2 30.02 26.09 -1.40
C LEU A 2 30.08 24.61 -1.77
N THR A 3 30.11 23.74 -0.76
CA THR A 3 29.90 22.30 -0.96
C THR A 3 28.51 22.09 -1.52
N ALA A 4 28.42 21.70 -2.80
CA ALA A 4 27.18 21.27 -3.41
C ALA A 4 26.65 20.06 -2.62
N THR A 5 25.60 20.26 -1.83
CA THR A 5 24.83 19.16 -1.23
C THR A 5 24.29 18.31 -2.36
N LYS A 6 24.84 17.10 -2.50
CA LYS A 6 24.37 16.08 -3.43
C LYS A 6 22.85 15.91 -3.20
N PRO A 7 22.01 15.96 -4.24
CA PRO A 7 20.57 15.82 -4.06
C PRO A 7 20.27 14.50 -3.36
N ILE A 8 19.62 14.57 -2.19
CA ILE A 8 19.20 13.39 -1.45
C ILE A 8 18.08 12.75 -2.27
N LYS A 9 18.39 11.59 -2.87
CA LYS A 9 17.37 10.80 -3.54
C LYS A 9 16.43 10.23 -2.48
N ILE A 10 15.23 10.80 -2.40
CA ILE A 10 14.17 10.33 -1.49
C ILE A 10 13.77 8.91 -1.90
N ASP A 11 13.63 8.02 -0.91
CA ASP A 11 13.23 6.63 -1.14
C ASP A 11 11.82 6.60 -1.77
N PRO A 12 11.61 5.97 -2.94
CA PRO A 12 10.31 5.95 -3.62
C PRO A 12 9.21 5.30 -2.78
N ILE A 13 9.55 4.50 -1.77
CA ILE A 13 8.56 3.88 -0.89
C ILE A 13 7.73 4.92 -0.12
N PHE A 14 8.29 6.08 0.23
CA PHE A 14 7.56 7.11 0.97
C PHE A 14 6.36 7.64 0.18
N ALA A 15 6.54 7.89 -1.11
CA ALA A 15 5.46 8.36 -1.98
C ALA A 15 4.36 7.30 -2.14
N ALA A 16 4.74 6.02 -2.18
CA ALA A 16 3.78 4.92 -2.28
C ALA A 16 2.98 4.70 -0.99
N ILE A 17 3.64 4.82 0.17
CA ILE A 17 2.97 4.80 1.47
C ILE A 17 1.93 5.91 1.56
N GLU A 18 2.31 7.13 1.16
CA GLU A 18 1.40 8.27 1.22
C GLU A 18 0.21 8.12 0.26
N ALA A 19 0.45 7.70 -0.98
CA ALA A 19 -0.62 7.45 -1.94
C ALA A 19 -1.61 6.37 -1.44
N HIS A 20 -1.10 5.30 -0.82
CA HIS A 20 -1.96 4.28 -0.23
C HIS A 20 -2.73 4.81 0.99
N ARG A 21 -2.06 5.55 1.88
CA ARG A 21 -2.69 6.18 3.06
C ARG A 21 -3.84 7.12 2.66
N GLN A 22 -3.65 7.94 1.63
CA GLN A 22 -4.69 8.85 1.12
C GLN A 22 -5.88 8.07 0.57
N ALA A 23 -5.62 7.08 -0.30
CA ALA A 23 -6.68 6.26 -0.89
C ALA A 23 -7.51 5.51 0.16
N THR A 24 -6.86 4.89 1.16
CA THR A 24 -7.58 4.24 2.26
C THR A 24 -8.38 5.24 3.10
N GLY A 25 -7.78 6.41 3.39
CA GLY A 25 -8.45 7.47 4.14
C GLY A 25 -9.75 7.92 3.48
N GLU A 26 -9.70 8.20 2.18
CA GLU A 26 -10.85 8.60 1.37
C GLU A 26 -11.94 7.51 1.37
N ARG A 27 -11.57 6.28 1.03
CA ARG A 27 -12.54 5.17 1.01
C ARG A 27 -13.19 4.95 2.38
N TYR A 28 -12.40 4.99 3.46
CA TYR A 28 -12.92 4.69 4.79
C TYR A 28 -13.90 5.75 5.32
N ILE A 29 -13.74 7.01 4.91
CA ILE A 29 -14.73 8.06 5.17
C ILE A 29 -16.07 7.71 4.51
N ILE A 30 -16.04 7.28 3.25
CA ILE A 30 -17.24 6.90 2.50
C ILE A 30 -17.87 5.63 3.10
N LEU A 31 -17.05 4.62 3.43
CA LEU A 31 -17.52 3.40 4.08
C LEU A 31 -18.23 3.71 5.40
N LYS A 32 -17.69 4.60 6.23
CA LYS A 32 -18.33 5.03 7.47
C LYS A 32 -19.68 5.70 7.23
N ALA A 33 -19.78 6.54 6.20
CA ALA A 33 -21.05 7.15 5.81
C ALA A 33 -22.05 6.09 5.39
N LEU A 34 -21.64 5.14 4.54
CA LEU A 34 -22.46 4.04 4.05
C LEU A 34 -22.98 3.14 5.18
N CYS A 35 -22.12 2.75 6.13
CA CYS A 35 -22.52 1.95 7.29
C CYS A 35 -23.55 2.65 8.20
N GLY A 36 -23.59 3.99 8.18
CA GLY A 36 -24.58 4.79 8.91
C GLY A 36 -25.92 4.95 8.19
N MET A 37 -26.02 4.56 6.92
CA MET A 37 -27.24 4.72 6.12
C MET A 37 -28.21 3.57 6.35
N LYS A 38 -29.50 3.90 6.42
CA LYS A 38 -30.56 2.89 6.42
C LYS A 38 -30.69 2.26 5.04
N ASP A 39 -31.09 0.99 5.01
CA ASP A 39 -31.43 0.32 3.74
C ASP A 39 -32.58 1.05 3.03
N GLY A 40 -32.45 1.22 1.72
CA GLY A 40 -33.42 1.95 0.90
C GLY A 40 -33.32 3.48 1.00
N ALA A 41 -32.33 4.05 1.71
CA ALA A 41 -32.10 5.49 1.68
C ALA A 41 -31.82 5.96 0.24
N PRO A 42 -32.42 7.07 -0.22
CA PRO A 42 -32.30 7.53 -1.62
C PRO A 42 -30.84 7.75 -2.07
N GLU A 43 -29.98 8.17 -1.15
CA GLU A 43 -28.57 8.51 -1.42
C GLU A 43 -27.62 7.32 -1.28
N ARG A 44 -28.15 6.15 -0.88
CA ARG A 44 -27.32 4.98 -0.61
C ARG A 44 -26.61 4.48 -1.87
N GLY A 45 -27.34 4.34 -2.98
CA GLY A 45 -26.75 3.85 -4.24
C GLY A 45 -25.61 4.75 -4.73
N VAL A 46 -25.78 6.07 -4.65
CA VAL A 46 -24.72 7.04 -5.02
C VAL A 46 -23.50 6.89 -4.10
N THR A 47 -23.71 6.59 -2.83
CA THR A 47 -22.65 6.40 -1.84
C THR A 47 -21.93 5.06 -2.03
N GLU A 48 -22.64 4.00 -2.43
CA GLU A 48 -22.08 2.71 -2.83
C GLU A 48 -21.18 2.87 -4.07
N ASP A 49 -21.66 3.55 -5.11
CA ASP A 49 -20.88 3.84 -6.32
C ASP A 49 -19.62 4.69 -6.02
N ALA A 50 -19.71 5.61 -5.05
CA ALA A 50 -18.56 6.37 -4.59
C ALA A 50 -17.56 5.51 -3.81
N HIS A 51 -18.07 4.60 -2.97
CA HIS A 51 -17.25 3.66 -2.21
C HIS A 51 -16.49 2.72 -3.15
N ASP A 52 -17.15 2.17 -4.18
CA ASP A 52 -16.53 1.24 -5.11
C ASP A 52 -15.44 1.90 -5.94
N ARG A 53 -15.66 3.13 -6.43
CA ARG A 53 -14.61 3.92 -7.09
C ARG A 53 -13.42 4.21 -6.18
N ALA A 54 -13.67 4.56 -4.91
CA ALA A 54 -12.59 4.76 -3.95
C ALA A 54 -11.83 3.47 -3.63
N ALA A 55 -12.53 2.32 -3.62
CA ALA A 55 -11.92 1.01 -3.48
C ALA A 55 -11.02 0.64 -4.65
N GLU A 56 -11.39 0.94 -5.89
CA GLU A 56 -10.51 0.74 -7.05
C GLU A 56 -9.20 1.53 -6.93
N VAL A 57 -9.27 2.77 -6.44
CA VAL A 57 -8.09 3.62 -6.20
C VAL A 57 -7.20 3.02 -5.10
N GLU A 58 -7.79 2.57 -3.98
CA GLU A 58 -7.06 1.90 -2.89
C GLU A 58 -6.39 0.62 -3.40
N ILE A 59 -7.09 -0.21 -4.18
CA ILE A 59 -6.54 -1.44 -4.78
C ILE A 59 -5.36 -1.11 -5.71
N ALA A 60 -5.49 -0.09 -6.55
CA ALA A 60 -4.41 0.34 -7.44
C ALA A 60 -3.18 0.84 -6.65
N ALA A 61 -3.40 1.60 -5.57
CA ALA A 61 -2.33 2.06 -4.68
C ALA A 61 -1.67 0.89 -3.93
N THR A 62 -2.47 -0.08 -3.46
CA THR A 62 -1.98 -1.32 -2.84
C THR A 62 -1.05 -2.07 -3.78
N LYS A 63 -1.48 -2.28 -5.03
CA LYS A 63 -0.67 -2.96 -6.06
C LYS A 63 0.66 -2.26 -6.30
N LYS A 64 0.69 -0.92 -6.31
CA LYS A 64 1.91 -0.13 -6.45
C LYS A 64 2.82 -0.30 -5.23
N LEU A 65 2.28 -0.15 -4.02
CA LEU A 65 3.02 -0.28 -2.77
C LEU A 65 3.69 -1.66 -2.66
N ARG A 66 2.98 -2.73 -3.05
CA ARG A 66 3.49 -4.11 -3.08
C ARG A 66 4.61 -4.36 -4.10
N LYS A 67 4.84 -3.46 -5.04
CA LYS A 67 5.86 -3.62 -6.10
C LYS A 67 7.08 -2.74 -5.90
N ILE A 68 6.98 -1.72 -5.04
CA ILE A 68 8.11 -0.84 -4.74
C ILE A 68 9.00 -1.49 -3.69
N ARG A 69 10.31 -1.51 -3.99
CA ARG A 69 11.34 -1.94 -3.05
C ARG A 69 11.94 -0.71 -2.40
N PRO A 70 11.96 -0.64 -1.06
CA PRO A 70 12.77 0.36 -0.38
C PRO A 70 14.22 0.30 -0.84
N THR A 71 14.88 1.45 -0.85
CA THR A 71 16.28 1.60 -1.26
C THR A 71 17.17 2.03 -0.11
N THR A 72 16.58 2.34 1.05
CA THR A 72 17.24 2.82 2.25
C THR A 72 16.71 2.09 3.49
N ILE A 73 17.51 2.07 4.57
CA ILE A 73 17.04 1.54 5.86
C ILE A 73 15.84 2.32 6.39
N ALA A 74 15.84 3.65 6.22
CA ALA A 74 14.71 4.50 6.59
C ALA A 74 13.42 4.11 5.83
N GLY A 75 13.52 3.81 4.53
CA GLY A 75 12.40 3.32 3.73
C GLY A 75 11.89 1.94 4.18
N VAL A 76 12.79 1.03 4.56
CA VAL A 76 12.43 -0.28 5.14
C VAL A 76 11.66 -0.07 6.45
N MET A 77 12.18 0.74 7.36
CA MET A 77 11.52 1.02 8.64
C MET A 77 10.14 1.66 8.44
N ALA A 78 10.03 2.61 7.49
CA ALA A 78 8.80 3.32 7.21
C ALA A 78 7.69 2.40 6.71
N VAL A 79 7.99 1.49 5.77
CA VAL A 79 6.95 0.56 5.26
C VAL A 79 6.55 -0.47 6.31
N THR A 80 7.48 -0.93 7.15
CA THR A 80 7.16 -1.83 8.26
C THR A 80 6.27 -1.16 9.30
N ALA A 81 6.62 0.05 9.74
CA ALA A 81 5.81 0.81 10.70
C ALA A 81 4.42 1.12 10.13
N TYR A 82 4.37 1.54 8.86
CA TYR A 82 3.12 1.79 8.16
C TYR A 82 2.22 0.56 8.12
N PHE A 83 2.76 -0.62 7.81
CA PHE A 83 1.99 -1.84 7.74
C PHE A 83 1.35 -2.22 9.09
N VAL A 84 2.11 -2.11 10.19
CA VAL A 84 1.59 -2.38 11.54
C VAL A 84 0.47 -1.41 11.89
N GLU A 85 0.70 -0.10 11.70
CA GLU A 85 -0.32 0.92 11.96
C GLU A 85 -1.59 0.69 11.12
N HIS A 86 -1.41 0.32 9.84
CA HIS A 86 -2.51 0.13 8.91
C HIS A 86 -3.39 -1.07 9.28
N ARG A 87 -2.76 -2.20 9.65
CA ARG A 87 -3.45 -3.41 10.12
C ARG A 87 -4.28 -3.13 11.37
N ASP A 88 -3.74 -2.39 12.32
CA ASP A 88 -4.44 -2.04 13.57
C ASP A 88 -5.64 -1.12 13.31
N ARG A 89 -5.50 -0.20 12.35
CA ARG A 89 -6.52 0.81 12.05
C ARG A 89 -7.62 0.34 11.10
N TYR A 90 -7.32 -0.61 10.21
CA TYR A 90 -8.21 -1.05 9.14
C TYR A 90 -8.30 -2.59 9.07
N PRO A 91 -9.00 -3.25 10.02
CA PRO A 91 -9.07 -4.71 10.10
C PRO A 91 -9.82 -5.39 8.94
N LEU A 92 -10.64 -4.65 8.19
CA LEU A 92 -11.40 -5.12 7.02
C LEU A 92 -10.76 -4.66 5.69
N TRP A 93 -9.44 -4.55 5.65
CA TRP A 93 -8.74 -4.05 4.48
C TRP A 93 -8.83 -5.00 3.28
N ILE A 94 -9.32 -4.46 2.15
CA ILE A 94 -9.59 -5.19 0.90
C ILE A 94 -8.29 -5.63 0.19
N GLY A 95 -7.16 -4.96 0.46
CA GLY A 95 -5.89 -5.23 -0.21
C GLY A 95 -5.12 -6.47 0.28
N GLY A 96 -5.64 -7.19 1.27
CA GLY A 96 -4.99 -8.34 1.91
C GLY A 96 -4.95 -9.60 1.05
N GLU A 97 -5.95 -9.85 0.21
CA GLU A 97 -6.04 -11.00 -0.68
C GLU A 97 -6.47 -10.55 -2.09
N ILE A 98 -5.71 -10.92 -3.11
CA ILE A 98 -6.18 -10.80 -4.50
C ILE A 98 -6.87 -12.12 -4.82
N GLU A 99 -8.19 -12.10 -5.01
CA GLU A 99 -8.89 -13.27 -5.52
C GLU A 99 -8.27 -13.69 -6.86
N PRO A 100 -7.95 -14.98 -7.04
CA PRO A 100 -7.48 -15.46 -8.34
C PRO A 100 -8.55 -15.19 -9.39
N LYS A 101 -8.14 -14.92 -10.63
CA LYS A 101 -9.09 -14.91 -11.74
C LYS A 101 -9.76 -16.29 -11.80
N PRO A 102 -11.08 -16.38 -11.95
CA PRO A 102 -11.75 -17.66 -12.12
C PRO A 102 -11.08 -18.46 -13.25
N GLY A 103 -10.53 -19.63 -12.92
CA GLY A 103 -9.87 -20.53 -13.88
C GLY A 103 -8.34 -20.38 -14.06
N SER A 104 -7.64 -19.50 -13.33
CA SER A 104 -6.18 -19.44 -13.40
C SER A 104 -5.51 -20.34 -12.33
N ILE A 105 -4.77 -21.36 -12.77
CA ILE A 105 -3.93 -22.22 -11.92
C ILE A 105 -2.52 -21.61 -11.71
N ASP A 106 -2.16 -20.60 -12.51
CA ASP A 106 -0.86 -19.93 -12.44
C ASP A 106 -0.84 -18.87 -11.31
N TYR A 107 0.12 -19.03 -10.38
CA TYR A 107 0.37 -18.10 -9.27
C TYR A 107 1.71 -17.36 -9.42
N PRO A 108 1.83 -16.35 -10.30
CA PRO A 108 3.07 -15.60 -10.46
C PRO A 108 3.25 -14.43 -9.47
N GLU A 109 2.23 -14.01 -8.71
CA GLU A 109 2.33 -12.92 -7.72
C GLU A 109 2.04 -13.41 -6.29
N PRO A 110 2.66 -12.81 -5.25
CA PRO A 110 2.38 -13.18 -3.87
C PRO A 110 0.87 -13.06 -3.58
N ARG A 111 0.28 -14.01 -2.85
CA ARG A 111 -1.18 -14.03 -2.62
C ARG A 111 -1.62 -12.88 -1.71
N THR A 112 -0.77 -12.54 -0.76
CA THR A 112 -1.07 -11.56 0.27
C THR A 112 -0.11 -10.38 0.26
N PHE A 113 -0.56 -9.25 0.78
CA PHE A 113 0.30 -8.08 0.94
C PHE A 113 1.53 -8.39 1.81
N GLU A 114 1.36 -9.21 2.85
CA GLU A 114 2.42 -9.64 3.77
C GLU A 114 3.52 -10.37 3.02
N ASP A 115 3.16 -11.33 2.16
CA ASP A 115 4.14 -12.08 1.39
C ASP A 115 4.92 -11.18 0.42
N SER A 116 4.23 -10.24 -0.24
CA SER A 116 4.88 -9.23 -1.09
C SER A 116 5.83 -8.36 -0.29
N MET A 117 5.39 -7.89 0.88
CA MET A 117 6.18 -7.02 1.74
C MET A 117 7.44 -7.73 2.23
N ILE A 118 7.31 -8.94 2.80
CA ILE A 118 8.45 -9.71 3.31
C ILE A 118 9.48 -9.97 2.20
N ARG A 119 9.04 -10.39 1.01
CA ARG A 119 9.93 -10.65 -0.13
C ARG A 119 10.66 -9.39 -0.61
N ASN A 120 9.95 -8.26 -0.71
CA ASN A 120 10.56 -7.00 -1.13
C ASN A 120 11.50 -6.42 -0.08
N LEU A 121 11.15 -6.53 1.20
CA LEU A 121 11.99 -6.10 2.32
C LEU A 121 13.28 -6.92 2.38
N ALA A 122 13.19 -8.24 2.27
CA ALA A 122 14.36 -9.11 2.24
C ALA A 122 15.30 -8.77 1.07
N ALA A 123 14.73 -8.59 -0.13
CA ALA A 123 15.51 -8.20 -1.32
C ALA A 123 16.12 -6.79 -1.19
N ALA A 124 15.42 -5.84 -0.57
CA ALA A 124 15.91 -4.50 -0.31
C ALA A 124 17.09 -4.51 0.67
N LEU A 125 16.94 -5.20 1.81
CA LEU A 125 17.97 -5.32 2.83
C LEU A 125 19.25 -5.97 2.29
N ALA A 126 19.12 -7.06 1.52
CA ALA A 126 20.26 -7.69 0.86
C ALA A 126 21.02 -6.70 -0.02
N ARG A 127 20.30 -5.93 -0.85
CA ARG A 127 20.92 -4.90 -1.72
C ARG A 127 21.59 -3.78 -0.94
N ILE A 128 20.93 -3.27 0.10
CA ILE A 128 21.47 -2.17 0.93
C ILE A 128 22.77 -2.62 1.60
N ASN A 129 22.80 -3.85 2.13
CA ASN A 129 24.00 -4.40 2.77
C ASN A 129 25.14 -4.63 1.76
N SER A 130 24.85 -5.16 0.57
CA SER A 130 25.86 -5.32 -0.48
C SER A 130 26.42 -3.99 -0.98
N ALA A 131 25.58 -2.95 -1.10
CA ALA A 131 26.03 -1.62 -1.51
C ALA A 131 26.92 -0.96 -0.44
N LYS A 132 26.66 -1.21 0.85
CA LYS A 132 27.50 -0.74 1.95
C LYS A 132 28.84 -1.47 2.03
N ALA A 133 28.90 -2.75 1.65
CA ALA A 133 30.15 -3.52 1.65
C ALA A 133 31.11 -3.13 0.51
N ALA A 134 30.61 -2.45 -0.53
CA ALA A 134 31.38 -2.03 -1.70
C ALA A 134 31.80 -0.55 -1.67
N ALA A 135 31.44 0.19 -0.63
CA ALA A 135 31.72 1.61 -0.43
C ALA A 135 32.72 1.81 0.71
#